data_AF-A0A7V0X2R2-F1
#
_entry.id   AF-A0A7V0X2R2-F1
#
_cell.length_a   1.000
_cell.length_b   1.000
_cell.length_c   1.000
_cell.angle_alpha   90.00
_cell.angle_beta   90.00
_cell.angle_gamma   90.00
#
_symmetry.space_group_name_H-M   'P 1'
#
loop_
_entity.id
_entity.type
_entity.pdbx_description
1 polymer ?
#
loop_
_entity_poly.entity_id
_entity_poly.type
_entity_poly.pdbx_seq_one_letter_code
_entity_poly.pdbx_strand_id
1 'polypeptide(L)'
;MKTTPQRLDDFVRGKVNERLISPLHGPPFGLETSGELITAKQFSFHSLEFLHKYRGVTDFSAGFAVIITVPRTGTGVAPLHDDDQPCRWTGKINEAAADMAAWWAFDLLTESEAREFMAKHHPEVVFQYMENRRLVSLTARYEKNGWFVNASGPVRPC
;
A
#
# COMPACT_ATOMS: atom_id res chain seq x y z
N MET A 1 11.08 -22.17 5.57
CA MET A 1 12.18 -21.18 5.60
C MET A 1 11.69 -19.97 6.38
N LYS A 2 12.37 -19.57 7.46
CA LYS A 2 12.02 -18.35 8.20
C LYS A 2 12.54 -17.17 7.38
N THR A 3 11.65 -16.44 6.72
CA THR A 3 12.03 -15.22 6.00
C THR A 3 12.36 -14.15 7.04
N THR A 4 13.57 -13.60 6.99
CA THR A 4 13.98 -12.51 7.89
C THR A 4 13.17 -11.26 7.54
N PRO A 5 12.58 -10.56 8.52
CA PRO A 5 11.91 -9.28 8.26
C PRO A 5 12.90 -8.31 7.61
N GLN A 6 12.52 -7.76 6.46
CA GLN A 6 13.30 -6.76 5.74
C GLN A 6 12.59 -5.41 5.83
N ARG A 7 13.34 -4.32 5.93
CA ARG A 7 12.76 -2.98 5.86
C ARG A 7 12.09 -2.77 4.50
N LEU A 8 10.91 -2.15 4.48
CA LEU A 8 10.13 -1.95 3.26
C LEU A 8 10.92 -1.17 2.21
N ASP A 9 11.65 -0.12 2.61
CA ASP A 9 12.50 0.63 1.70
C ASP A 9 13.63 -0.20 1.07
N ASP A 10 14.25 -1.09 1.84
CA ASP A 10 15.30 -1.98 1.31
C ASP A 10 14.71 -3.00 0.33
N PHE A 11 13.51 -3.50 0.64
CA PHE A 11 12.77 -4.38 -0.26
C PHE A 11 12.40 -3.68 -1.57
N VAL A 12 11.89 -2.44 -1.48
CA VAL A 12 11.56 -1.59 -2.63
C VAL A 12 12.80 -1.31 -3.47
N ARG A 13 13.93 -0.95 -2.85
CA ARG A 13 15.21 -0.75 -3.56
C ARG A 13 15.65 -2.02 -4.28
N GLY A 14 15.51 -3.18 -3.64
CA GLY A 14 15.75 -4.48 -4.28
C GLY A 14 14.89 -4.66 -5.53
N LYS A 15 13.58 -4.46 -5.42
CA LYS A 15 12.63 -4.58 -6.54
C LYS A 15 12.89 -3.59 -7.67
N VAL A 16 13.26 -2.35 -7.34
CA VAL A 16 13.61 -1.31 -8.33
C VAL A 16 14.90 -1.69 -9.08
N ASN A 17 15.87 -2.28 -8.39
CA ASN A 17 17.14 -2.73 -8.98
C ASN A 17 16.99 -4.02 -9.81
N GLU A 18 16.08 -4.92 -9.44
CA GLU A 18 15.87 -6.21 -10.12
C GLU A 18 15.23 -6.08 -11.51
N ARG A 19 14.65 -4.92 -11.88
CA ARG A 19 14.04 -4.59 -13.19
C ARG A 19 13.56 -5.80 -14.01
N LEU A 20 12.63 -6.59 -13.47
CA LEU A 20 11.86 -7.55 -14.26
C LEU A 20 10.69 -6.79 -14.91
N ILE A 21 10.97 -6.26 -16.10
CA ILE A 21 10.07 -5.37 -16.84
C ILE A 21 8.95 -6.18 -17.50
N SER A 22 7.69 -5.82 -17.21
CA SER A 22 6.62 -5.95 -18.20
C SER A 22 6.68 -4.72 -19.11
N PRO A 23 6.93 -4.86 -20.42
CA PRO A 23 7.23 -3.74 -21.32
C PRO A 23 6.06 -2.75 -21.57
N LEU A 24 4.90 -2.95 -20.95
CA LEU A 24 3.74 -2.08 -21.10
C LEU A 24 3.47 -1.15 -19.91
N HIS A 25 4.06 -1.37 -18.73
CA HIS A 25 3.68 -0.64 -17.50
C HIS A 25 4.87 -0.42 -16.56
N GLY A 26 4.83 0.67 -15.78
CA GLY A 26 5.82 0.92 -14.74
C GLY A 26 5.66 -0.04 -13.55
N PRO A 27 6.74 -0.37 -12.81
CA PRO A 27 6.65 -1.25 -11.64
C PRO A 27 5.77 -0.62 -10.54
N PRO A 28 5.09 -1.42 -9.70
CA PRO A 28 4.29 -0.92 -8.57
C PRO A 28 5.15 -0.39 -7.42
N PHE A 29 6.46 -0.63 -7.45
CA PHE A 29 7.45 -0.20 -6.47
C PHE A 29 8.23 1.02 -6.97
N GLY A 30 8.55 1.94 -6.06
CA GLY A 30 9.31 3.14 -6.39
C GLY A 30 9.59 3.99 -5.16
N LEU A 31 10.54 4.92 -5.31
CA LEU A 31 10.98 5.81 -4.22
C LEU A 31 10.22 7.13 -4.18
N GLU A 32 9.35 7.39 -5.18
CA GLU A 32 8.48 8.56 -5.19
C GLU A 32 7.46 8.51 -4.05
N THR A 33 7.36 9.59 -3.28
CA THR A 33 6.39 9.73 -2.18
C THR A 33 5.05 10.29 -2.64
N SER A 34 4.96 10.69 -3.91
CA SER A 34 3.74 11.20 -4.51
C SER A 34 2.71 10.09 -4.68
N GLY A 35 1.47 10.39 -4.29
CA GLY A 35 0.30 9.57 -4.56
C GLY A 35 -0.87 10.10 -3.77
N GLU A 36 -2.04 9.63 -4.14
CA GLU A 36 -3.30 9.99 -3.50
C GLU A 36 -4.04 8.70 -3.15
N LEU A 37 -4.59 8.67 -1.94
CA LEU A 37 -5.46 7.59 -1.49
C LEU A 37 -6.89 7.92 -1.95
N ILE A 38 -7.48 7.01 -2.70
CA ILE A 38 -8.81 7.12 -3.28
C ILE A 38 -9.70 6.11 -2.58
N THR A 39 -10.74 6.60 -1.90
CA THR A 39 -11.69 5.74 -1.19
C THR A 39 -12.65 5.04 -2.15
N ALA A 40 -13.29 3.97 -1.68
CA ALA A 40 -14.31 3.27 -2.45
C ALA A 40 -15.45 4.21 -2.90
N LYS A 41 -15.86 5.16 -2.04
CA LYS A 41 -16.87 6.18 -2.35
C LYS A 41 -16.39 7.15 -3.44
N GLN A 42 -15.18 7.67 -3.35
CA GLN A 42 -14.65 8.57 -4.39
C GLN A 42 -14.57 7.87 -5.75
N PHE A 43 -14.24 6.58 -5.77
CA PHE A 43 -14.22 5.78 -6.99
C PHE A 43 -15.62 5.57 -7.60
N SER A 44 -16.64 5.33 -6.78
CA SER A 44 -18.01 5.10 -7.29
C SER A 44 -18.63 6.35 -7.90
N PHE A 45 -18.36 7.54 -7.34
CA PHE A 45 -18.90 8.80 -7.86
C PHE A 45 -18.15 9.37 -9.08
N HIS A 46 -16.85 9.11 -9.21
CA HIS A 46 -16.02 9.74 -10.24
C HIS A 46 -15.51 8.79 -11.33
N SER A 47 -16.11 7.62 -11.53
CA SER A 47 -15.61 6.63 -12.51
C SER A 47 -15.33 7.22 -13.91
N LEU A 48 -16.19 8.12 -14.42
CA LEU A 48 -16.02 8.82 -15.69
C LEU A 48 -14.98 9.96 -15.65
N GLU A 49 -14.93 10.75 -14.56
CA GLU A 49 -13.98 11.85 -14.41
C GLU A 49 -12.55 11.36 -14.10
N PHE A 50 -12.41 10.25 -13.38
CA PHE A 50 -11.13 9.54 -13.20
C PHE A 50 -10.60 9.03 -14.54
N LEU A 51 -11.47 8.40 -15.35
CA LEU A 51 -11.10 7.99 -16.70
C LEU A 51 -10.58 9.18 -17.54
N HIS A 52 -11.12 10.38 -17.34
CA HIS A 52 -10.71 11.59 -18.07
C HIS A 52 -9.47 12.30 -17.49
N LYS A 53 -9.35 12.43 -16.16
CA LYS A 53 -8.22 13.11 -15.49
C LYS A 53 -6.89 12.35 -15.67
N TYR A 54 -6.97 11.04 -15.83
CA TYR A 54 -5.81 10.16 -15.99
C TYR A 54 -5.67 9.59 -17.41
N ARG A 55 -6.33 10.18 -18.43
CA ARG A 55 -6.10 9.92 -19.87
C ARG A 55 -4.67 10.36 -20.25
N GLY A 56 -3.71 9.47 -20.00
CA GLY A 56 -2.28 9.71 -20.18
C GLY A 56 -1.41 8.89 -19.23
N VAL A 57 -1.99 8.42 -18.13
CA VAL A 57 -1.39 7.43 -17.24
C VAL A 57 -1.95 6.06 -17.65
N THR A 58 -1.23 5.36 -18.53
CA THR A 58 -1.54 3.98 -18.97
C THR A 58 -1.66 2.97 -17.81
N ASP A 59 -1.30 3.36 -16.58
CA ASP A 59 -1.31 2.52 -15.38
C ASP A 59 -2.66 2.48 -14.61
N PHE A 60 -3.76 3.01 -15.17
CA PHE A 60 -5.09 3.02 -14.50
C PHE A 60 -6.19 2.22 -15.21
N SER A 61 -5.85 1.10 -15.87
CA SER A 61 -6.87 0.06 -16.00
C SER A 61 -7.26 -0.42 -14.60
N ALA A 62 -8.52 -0.82 -14.40
CA ALA A 62 -9.02 -1.29 -13.11
C ALA A 62 -8.18 -2.42 -12.46
N GLY A 63 -7.27 -3.06 -13.22
CA GLY A 63 -6.32 -4.06 -12.76
C GLY A 63 -4.93 -3.55 -12.35
N PHE A 64 -4.63 -2.23 -12.29
CA PHE A 64 -3.25 -1.75 -12.09
C PHE A 64 -3.02 -0.80 -10.91
N ALA A 65 -4.09 -0.33 -10.25
CA ALA A 65 -3.94 0.45 -9.01
C ALA A 65 -3.51 -0.47 -7.85
N VAL A 66 -2.62 0.04 -6.98
CA VAL A 66 -2.29 -0.64 -5.72
C VAL A 66 -3.50 -0.55 -4.81
N ILE A 67 -4.01 -1.69 -4.38
CA ILE A 67 -5.10 -1.78 -3.41
C ILE A 67 -4.48 -1.78 -2.02
N ILE A 68 -4.97 -0.91 -1.14
CA ILE A 68 -4.50 -0.78 0.23
C ILE A 68 -5.61 -1.19 1.19
N THR A 69 -5.26 -2.08 2.10
CA THR A 69 -6.10 -2.45 3.25
C THR A 69 -5.27 -2.33 4.52
N VAL A 70 -5.79 -1.60 5.51
CA VAL A 70 -5.26 -1.46 6.86
C VAL A 70 -6.16 -2.30 7.78
N PRO A 71 -5.74 -3.49 8.23
CA PRO A 71 -6.51 -4.30 9.16
C PRO A 71 -6.52 -3.70 10.58
N ARG A 72 -7.31 -4.31 11.47
CA ARG A 72 -7.21 -4.04 12.91
C ARG A 72 -5.79 -4.31 13.39
N THR A 73 -5.29 -3.44 14.26
CA THR A 73 -3.96 -3.59 14.85
C THR A 73 -3.87 -4.83 15.74
N GLY A 74 -2.66 -5.32 16.01
CA GLY A 74 -2.44 -6.46 16.91
C GLY A 74 -2.94 -6.21 18.35
N THR A 75 -3.17 -4.96 18.71
CA THR A 75 -3.77 -4.55 19.99
C THR A 75 -5.29 -4.47 19.99
N GLY A 76 -5.94 -4.69 18.84
CA GLY A 76 -7.39 -4.69 18.68
C GLY A 76 -8.02 -3.37 18.25
N VAL A 77 -7.23 -2.29 18.09
CA VAL A 77 -7.73 -1.00 17.56
C VAL A 77 -8.14 -1.19 16.10
N ALA A 78 -9.38 -0.85 15.78
CA ALA A 78 -9.92 -0.91 14.43
C ALA A 78 -9.71 0.42 13.69
N PRO A 79 -9.50 0.38 12.36
CA PRO A 79 -9.54 1.58 11.52
C PRO A 79 -10.85 2.34 11.71
N LEU A 80 -10.77 3.66 11.74
CA LEU A 80 -11.96 4.53 11.80
C LEU A 80 -12.71 4.55 10.46
N HIS A 81 -11.98 4.35 9.36
CA HIS A 81 -12.53 4.35 8.00
C HIS A 81 -12.70 2.93 7.43
N ASP A 82 -13.04 1.95 8.26
CA ASP A 82 -13.19 0.54 7.83
C ASP A 82 -14.19 0.37 6.67
N ASP A 83 -15.28 1.15 6.67
CA ASP A 83 -16.31 1.14 5.62
C ASP A 83 -15.83 1.70 4.27
N ASP A 84 -14.74 2.44 4.25
CA ASP A 84 -14.18 3.06 3.04
C ASP A 84 -13.03 2.21 2.44
N GLN A 85 -12.69 1.09 3.08
CA GLN A 85 -11.71 0.12 2.63
C GLN A 85 -12.31 -0.96 1.71
N PRO A 86 -11.53 -1.55 0.80
CA PRO A 86 -10.15 -1.22 0.50
C PRO A 86 -10.03 0.08 -0.32
N CYS A 87 -8.94 0.81 -0.10
CA CYS A 87 -8.65 2.04 -0.84
C CYS A 87 -7.74 1.76 -2.03
N ARG A 88 -7.75 2.66 -3.01
CA ARG A 88 -6.79 2.62 -4.12
C ARG A 88 -5.70 3.66 -3.90
N TRP A 89 -4.47 3.30 -4.18
CA TRP A 89 -3.32 4.19 -4.14
C TRP A 89 -2.82 4.47 -5.55
N THR A 90 -2.62 5.76 -5.85
CA THR A 90 -2.17 6.18 -7.18
C THR A 90 -0.66 6.24 -7.36
N GLY A 91 0.09 6.21 -6.26
CA GLY A 91 1.54 6.23 -6.27
C GLY A 91 2.17 4.84 -6.27
N LYS A 92 3.41 4.77 -5.80
CA LYS A 92 4.15 3.52 -5.64
C LYS A 92 4.10 2.99 -4.22
N ILE A 93 4.35 1.70 -4.06
CA ILE A 93 4.52 1.04 -2.77
C ILE A 93 5.89 1.42 -2.20
N ASN A 94 5.89 2.06 -1.02
CA ASN A 94 7.05 2.40 -0.18
C ASN A 94 6.62 2.76 1.25
N GLU A 95 7.57 3.13 2.11
CA GLU A 95 7.29 3.54 3.50
C GLU A 95 6.32 4.72 3.59
N ALA A 96 6.45 5.73 2.72
CA ALA A 96 5.56 6.88 2.72
C ALA A 96 4.11 6.48 2.40
N ALA A 97 3.90 5.55 1.47
CA ALA A 97 2.57 5.00 1.18
C ALA A 97 1.99 4.24 2.38
N ALA A 98 2.82 3.51 3.12
CA ALA A 98 2.40 2.79 4.33
C ALA A 98 2.04 3.76 5.47
N ASP A 99 2.85 4.81 5.68
CA ASP A 99 2.55 5.87 6.64
C ASP A 99 1.23 6.56 6.30
N MET A 100 1.08 7.05 5.07
CA MET A 100 -0.15 7.74 4.65
C MET A 100 -1.39 6.86 4.77
N ALA A 101 -1.28 5.57 4.45
CA ALA A 101 -2.37 4.62 4.62
C ALA A 101 -2.78 4.47 6.09
N ALA A 102 -1.80 4.31 6.99
CA ALA A 102 -2.06 4.19 8.42
C ALA A 102 -2.63 5.49 9.00
N TRP A 103 -2.08 6.64 8.61
CA TRP A 103 -2.57 7.95 9.07
C TRP A 103 -4.01 8.16 8.65
N TRP A 104 -4.33 7.89 7.39
CA TRP A 104 -5.69 8.00 6.91
C TRP A 104 -6.63 7.01 7.61
N ALA A 105 -6.24 5.74 7.76
CA ALA A 105 -7.11 4.71 8.33
C ALA A 105 -7.46 4.94 9.81
N PHE A 106 -6.57 5.57 10.57
CA PHE A 106 -6.74 5.86 12.00
C PHE A 106 -6.96 7.35 12.32
N ASP A 107 -7.17 8.19 11.30
CA ASP A 107 -7.35 9.65 11.40
C ASP A 107 -6.24 10.35 12.22
N LEU A 108 -4.99 9.99 11.94
CA LEU A 108 -3.81 10.55 12.62
C LEU A 108 -3.42 11.86 11.92
N LEU A 109 -3.52 12.97 12.65
CA LEU A 109 -3.44 14.31 12.05
C LEU A 109 -2.03 14.90 12.11
N THR A 110 -1.19 14.39 13.01
CA THR A 110 0.17 14.91 13.23
C THR A 110 1.21 13.79 13.21
N GLU A 111 2.45 14.13 12.81
CA GLU A 111 3.55 13.17 12.81
C GLU A 111 3.84 12.61 14.21
N SER A 112 3.73 13.44 15.25
CA SER A 112 3.93 13.02 16.64
C SER A 112 2.89 12.00 17.09
N GLU A 113 1.61 12.30 16.85
CA GLU A 113 0.50 11.39 17.14
C GLU A 113 0.67 10.08 16.39
N ALA A 114 1.01 10.17 15.10
CA ALA A 114 1.16 9.00 14.29
C ALA A 114 2.34 8.14 14.74
N ARG A 115 3.49 8.72 15.06
CA ARG A 115 4.65 7.97 15.57
C ARG A 115 4.32 7.28 16.90
N GLU A 116 3.66 7.96 17.83
CA GLU A 116 3.25 7.37 19.11
C GLU A 116 2.26 6.23 18.91
N PHE A 117 1.23 6.45 18.08
CA PHE A 117 0.23 5.45 17.75
C PHE A 117 0.88 4.22 17.10
N MET A 118 1.68 4.42 16.06
CA MET A 118 2.31 3.34 15.30
C MET A 118 3.30 2.55 16.17
N ALA A 119 4.10 3.22 17.01
CA ALA A 119 5.03 2.57 17.92
C ALA A 119 4.31 1.72 19.00
N LYS A 120 3.13 2.15 19.44
CA LYS A 120 2.33 1.45 20.47
C LYS A 120 1.51 0.31 19.91
N HIS A 121 0.88 0.52 18.75
CA HIS A 121 -0.14 -0.37 18.20
C HIS A 121 0.38 -1.28 17.09
N HIS A 122 1.56 -1.02 16.54
CA HIS A 122 2.20 -1.80 15.49
C HIS A 122 1.26 -2.11 14.31
N PRO A 123 0.68 -1.08 13.67
CA PRO A 123 -0.28 -1.29 12.58
C PRO A 123 0.36 -2.05 11.42
N GLU A 124 -0.51 -2.69 10.65
CA GLU A 124 -0.17 -3.38 9.41
C GLU A 124 -0.83 -2.66 8.24
N VAL A 125 -0.19 -2.73 7.08
CA VAL A 125 -0.72 -2.24 5.80
C VAL A 125 -0.53 -3.36 4.78
N VAL A 126 -1.62 -3.78 4.16
CA VAL A 126 -1.64 -4.80 3.13
C VAL A 126 -1.77 -4.12 1.78
N PHE A 127 -0.74 -4.26 0.95
CA PHE A 127 -0.73 -3.81 -0.43
C PHE A 127 -1.07 -4.99 -1.33
N GLN A 128 -2.07 -4.85 -2.20
CA GLN A 128 -2.34 -5.79 -3.28
C GLN A 128 -2.05 -5.12 -4.63
N TYR A 129 -1.28 -5.80 -5.47
CA TYR A 129 -0.81 -5.26 -6.75
C TYR A 129 -0.64 -6.38 -7.78
N MET A 130 -0.60 -6.01 -9.05
CA MET A 130 -0.33 -6.97 -10.12
C MET A 130 1.18 -7.11 -10.37
N GLU A 131 1.68 -8.34 -10.30
CA GLU A 131 3.04 -8.70 -10.70
C GLU A 131 2.95 -9.94 -11.60
N ASN A 132 3.54 -9.90 -12.80
CA ASN A 132 3.50 -11.01 -13.76
C ASN A 132 2.09 -11.57 -14.03
N ARG A 133 1.09 -10.68 -14.18
CA ARG A 133 -0.34 -11.01 -14.37
C ARG A 133 -0.98 -11.76 -13.20
N ARG A 134 -0.37 -11.75 -12.02
CA ARG A 134 -0.93 -12.32 -10.79
C ARG A 134 -1.16 -11.21 -9.77
N LEU A 135 -2.29 -11.29 -9.07
CA LEU A 135 -2.52 -10.46 -7.90
C LEU A 135 -1.61 -10.98 -6.77
N VAL A 136 -0.70 -10.14 -6.32
CA VAL A 136 0.22 -10.41 -5.22
C VAL A 136 -0.17 -9.52 -4.05
N SER A 137 -0.02 -10.03 -2.83
CA SER A 137 -0.21 -9.27 -1.60
C SER A 137 1.12 -9.14 -0.86
N LEU A 138 1.38 -7.95 -0.32
CA LEU A 138 2.54 -7.62 0.50
C LEU A 138 2.04 -6.98 1.78
N THR A 139 2.34 -7.60 2.93
CA THR A 139 2.02 -7.03 4.23
C THR A 139 3.25 -6.33 4.80
N ALA A 140 3.11 -5.03 5.04
CA ALA A 140 4.08 -4.24 5.78
C ALA A 140 3.56 -4.04 7.21
N ARG A 141 4.42 -4.21 8.21
CA ARG A 141 4.10 -4.00 9.62
C ARG A 141 5.02 -2.96 10.21
N TYR A 142 4.47 -2.05 11.01
CA TYR A 142 5.27 -1.05 11.70
C TYR A 142 5.91 -1.63 12.97
N GLU A 143 7.24 -1.74 12.96
CA GLU A 143 8.03 -2.22 14.09
C GLU A 143 9.36 -1.46 14.15
N LYS A 144 9.99 -1.35 15.32
CA LYS A 144 11.33 -0.74 15.47
C LYS A 144 11.47 0.64 14.79
N ASN A 145 10.41 1.46 14.83
CA ASN A 145 10.33 2.77 14.19
C ASN A 145 10.49 2.76 12.66
N GLY A 146 10.03 1.70 11.98
CA GLY A 146 9.97 1.64 10.53
C GLY A 146 9.00 0.57 10.03
N TRP A 147 8.81 0.52 8.72
CA TRP A 147 7.97 -0.51 8.09
C TRP A 147 8.81 -1.71 7.68
N PHE A 148 8.36 -2.90 8.07
CA PHE A 148 9.01 -4.16 7.74
C PHE A 148 8.06 -5.04 6.97
N VAL A 149 8.56 -5.67 5.92
CA VAL A 149 7.85 -6.70 5.18
C VAL A 149 8.32 -8.06 5.61
N ASN A 150 7.36 -8.94 5.90
CA ASN A 150 7.61 -10.36 5.94
C ASN A 150 7.33 -10.87 4.53
N ALA A 151 8.37 -11.20 3.77
CA ALA A 151 8.19 -11.84 2.46
C ALA A 151 7.60 -13.26 2.68
N SER A 152 6.28 -13.34 2.84
CA SER A 152 5.53 -14.56 2.64
C SER A 152 5.30 -14.72 1.15
N GLY A 153 5.61 -15.91 0.63
CA GLY A 153 5.30 -16.28 -0.75
C GLY A 153 3.79 -16.12 -1.04
N PRO A 154 3.39 -16.27 -2.32
CA PRO A 154 2.04 -15.93 -2.78
C PRO A 154 0.98 -16.51 -1.85
N VAL A 155 0.12 -15.63 -1.33
CA VAL A 155 -1.07 -15.99 -0.56
C VAL A 155 -1.90 -16.90 -1.48
N ARG A 156 -1.99 -18.19 -1.13
CA ARG A 156 -2.90 -19.09 -1.83
C ARG A 156 -4.32 -18.60 -1.54
N PRO A 157 -5.18 -18.40 -2.54
CA PRO A 157 -6.60 -18.27 -2.27
C PRO A 157 -7.06 -19.58 -1.60
N CYS A 158 -7.76 -19.45 -0.49
CA CYS A 158 -8.54 -20.54 0.10
C CYS A 158 -9.63 -20.99 -0.86
#